data_AF-A0A3S1DWM8-F1
#
_entry.id   AF-A0A3S1DWM8-F1
#
_cell.length_a   1.000
_cell.length_b   1.000
_cell.length_c   1.000
_cell.angle_alpha   90.00
_cell.angle_beta   90.00
_cell.angle_gamma   90.00
#
_symmetry.space_group_name_H-M   'P 1'
#
loop_
_entity.id
_entity.type
_entity.pdbx_description
1 polymer ?
#
loop_
_entity_poly.entity_id
_entity_poly.type
_entity_poly.pdbx_seq_one_letter_code
_entity_poly.pdbx_strand_id
1 'polypeptide(L)'
;MSEERGAALANGVHLIVVQSADGSLVVGDSHHYGLTLDPFGSEAVDQLILGEFKTLFGKAPNVLARWTGYYASAKNAVLRDTPHEDVRLVIVTSGTGASTGFGLGEATIVELFGQ
;
A
#
# COMPACT_ATOMS: atom_id res chain seq x y z
N MET A 1 17.48 13.97 14.80
CA MET A 1 16.32 13.55 13.99
C MET A 1 16.19 12.03 13.84
N SER A 2 17.27 11.22 13.84
CA SER A 2 17.13 9.75 13.66
C SER A 2 16.73 8.97 14.90
N GLU A 3 17.01 9.45 16.12
CA GLU A 3 16.64 8.72 17.35
C GLU A 3 15.14 8.82 17.67
N GLU A 4 14.50 9.99 17.49
CA GLU A 4 13.09 10.21 17.86
C GLU A 4 12.07 9.41 17.03
N ARG A 5 12.43 8.96 15.82
CA ARG A 5 11.52 8.23 14.91
C ARG A 5 11.94 6.79 14.63
N GLY A 6 12.87 6.24 15.43
CA GLY A 6 13.41 4.90 15.20
C GLY A 6 12.33 3.82 15.12
N ALA A 7 11.33 3.87 15.99
CA ALA A 7 10.23 2.90 15.99
C ALA A 7 9.31 3.03 14.76
N ALA A 8 9.01 4.25 14.31
CA ALA A 8 8.22 4.49 13.10
C ALA A 8 8.95 3.98 11.85
N LEU A 9 10.24 4.31 11.72
CA LEU A 9 11.08 3.84 10.62
C LEU A 9 11.23 2.31 10.61
N ALA A 10 11.41 1.68 11.78
CA ALA A 10 11.51 0.22 11.89
C ALA A 10 10.22 -0.51 11.48
N ASN A 11 9.07 0.16 11.58
CA ASN A 11 7.77 -0.35 11.12
C ASN A 11 7.39 0.11 9.71
N GLY A 12 8.32 0.74 8.99
CA GLY A 12 8.09 1.20 7.61
C GLY A 12 7.01 2.27 7.50
N VAL A 13 6.81 3.09 8.55
CA VAL A 13 5.80 4.15 8.53
C VAL A 13 6.18 5.24 7.53
N HIS A 14 5.29 5.50 6.58
CA HIS A 14 5.36 6.61 5.63
C HIS A 14 4.02 7.33 5.62
N LEU A 15 3.96 8.49 6.28
CA LEU A 15 2.68 9.16 6.50
C LEU A 15 2.11 9.73 5.18
N ILE A 16 0.97 9.20 4.77
CA ILE A 16 0.10 9.65 3.69
C ILE A 16 -1.27 9.97 4.31
N VAL A 17 -1.80 11.13 3.98
CA VAL A 17 -3.14 11.57 4.38
C VAL A 17 -3.89 11.97 3.13
N VAL A 18 -5.01 11.30 2.87
CA VAL A 18 -5.90 11.61 1.74
C VAL A 18 -7.27 11.97 2.28
N GLN A 19 -7.81 13.11 1.84
CA GLN A 19 -9.16 13.53 2.17
C GLN A 19 -10.12 13.15 1.04
N SER A 20 -11.17 12.44 1.40
CA SER A 20 -12.29 12.10 0.51
C SER A 20 -13.23 13.30 0.31
N ALA A 21 -14.07 13.24 -0.72
CA ALA A 21 -15.04 14.30 -1.02
C ALA A 21 -16.06 14.55 0.10
N ASP A 22 -16.34 13.54 0.93
CA ASP A 22 -17.21 13.65 2.12
C ASP A 22 -16.50 14.21 3.36
N GLY A 23 -15.22 14.57 3.23
CA GLY A 23 -14.39 15.10 4.30
C GLY A 23 -13.71 14.04 5.18
N SER A 24 -14.01 12.75 5.00
CA SER A 24 -13.33 11.65 5.70
C SER A 24 -11.86 11.56 5.31
N LEU A 25 -11.02 11.00 6.19
CA LEU A 25 -9.59 10.86 5.98
C LEU A 25 -9.20 9.39 5.90
N VAL A 26 -8.42 9.05 4.87
CA VAL A 26 -7.58 7.84 4.87
C VAL A 26 -6.20 8.25 5.34
N VAL A 27 -5.75 7.67 6.45
CA VAL A 27 -4.46 7.94 7.07
C VAL A 27 -3.67 6.64 7.14
N GLY A 28 -2.46 6.67 6.62
CA GLY A 28 -1.54 5.53 6.60
C GLY A 28 -0.14 6.01 6.24
N ASP A 29 0.75 5.18 5.77
CA ASP A 29 0.72 3.72 5.93
C ASP A 29 2.01 3.21 6.60
N SER A 30 2.08 1.90 6.75
CA SER A 30 3.22 1.16 7.27
C SER A 30 3.45 -0.08 6.40
N HIS A 31 4.69 -0.53 6.29
CA HIS A 31 5.03 -1.71 5.48
C HIS A 31 5.84 -2.73 6.26
N HIS A 32 5.34 -3.96 6.28
CA HIS A 32 6.08 -5.14 6.74
C HIS A 32 6.18 -6.15 5.60
N TYR A 33 7.39 -6.67 5.39
CA TYR A 33 7.67 -7.67 4.38
C TYR A 33 7.96 -9.01 5.05
N GLY A 34 7.41 -10.09 4.50
CA GLY A 34 7.61 -11.44 5.01
C GLY A 34 6.91 -12.48 4.15
N LEU A 35 7.33 -13.73 4.29
CA LEU A 35 6.67 -14.87 3.63
C LEU A 35 5.34 -15.24 4.30
N THR A 36 5.25 -14.98 5.60
CA THR A 36 4.04 -15.15 6.40
C THR A 36 3.90 -13.92 7.26
N LEU A 37 2.79 -13.24 7.12
CA LEU A 37 2.49 -12.01 7.85
C LEU A 37 1.43 -12.31 8.90
N ASP A 38 1.43 -11.54 9.98
CA ASP A 38 0.36 -11.61 10.97
C ASP A 38 -0.97 -11.24 10.28
N PRO A 39 -2.04 -12.04 10.42
CA PRO A 39 -3.34 -11.74 9.82
C PRO A 39 -4.06 -10.54 10.47
N PHE A 40 -3.57 -10.04 11.61
CA PHE A 40 -4.17 -8.92 12.34
C PHE A 40 -3.30 -7.66 12.28
N GLY A 41 -3.96 -6.51 12.34
CA GLY A 41 -3.30 -5.22 12.48
C GLY A 41 -2.65 -5.06 13.86
N SER A 42 -1.64 -4.18 13.95
CA SER A 42 -0.94 -3.87 15.18
C SER A 42 -1.32 -2.50 15.70
N GLU A 43 -2.00 -2.44 16.86
CA GLU A 43 -2.34 -1.17 17.50
C GLU A 43 -1.11 -0.32 17.79
N ALA A 44 0.05 -0.94 18.09
CA ALA A 44 1.30 -0.20 18.29
C ALA A 44 1.74 0.54 17.03
N VAL A 45 1.56 -0.06 15.84
CA VAL A 45 1.88 0.56 14.55
C VAL A 45 0.87 1.66 14.23
N ASP A 46 -0.42 1.43 14.50
CA ASP A 46 -1.45 2.45 14.33
C ASP A 46 -1.15 3.71 15.18
N GLN A 47 -0.70 3.53 16.42
CA GLN A 47 -0.32 4.64 17.28
C GLN A 47 0.92 5.39 16.78
N LEU A 48 1.86 4.71 16.11
CA LEU A 48 2.97 5.39 15.44
C LEU A 48 2.47 6.27 14.28
N ILE A 49 1.60 5.74 13.43
CA ILE A 49 1.00 6.49 12.30
C ILE A 49 0.21 7.72 12.82
N LEU A 50 -0.64 7.54 13.84
CA LEU A 50 -1.41 8.63 14.43
C LEU A 50 -0.52 9.64 15.18
N GLY A 51 0.60 9.18 15.76
CA GLY A 51 1.62 10.04 16.35
C GLY A 51 2.29 10.93 15.31
N GLU A 52 2.60 10.38 14.14
CA GLU A 52 3.12 11.15 13.01
C GLU A 52 2.12 12.18 12.50
N PHE A 53 0.85 11.79 12.36
CA PHE A 53 -0.23 12.72 12.04
C PHE A 53 -0.30 13.86 13.07
N LYS A 54 -0.32 13.52 14.36
CA LYS A 54 -0.41 14.51 15.45
C LYS A 54 0.77 15.48 15.43
N THR A 55 1.97 15.00 15.12
CA THR A 55 3.16 15.85 15.00
C THR A 55 2.99 16.94 13.94
N LEU A 56 2.34 16.63 12.82
CA LEU A 56 2.14 17.58 11.72
C LEU A 56 0.89 18.46 11.89
N PHE A 57 -0.19 17.91 12.44
CA PHE A 57 -1.50 18.55 12.46
C PHE A 57 -2.00 18.91 13.88
N GLY A 58 -1.18 18.68 14.91
CA GLY A 58 -1.44 19.03 16.31
C GLY A 58 -2.34 18.05 17.08
N LYS A 59 -3.29 17.40 16.41
CA LYS A 59 -4.23 16.43 17.03
C LYS A 59 -4.51 15.27 16.08
N ALA A 60 -4.49 14.04 16.60
CA ALA A 60 -4.94 12.87 15.86
C ALA A 60 -6.49 12.88 15.68
N PRO A 61 -7.01 12.46 14.51
CA PRO A 61 -8.43 12.34 14.27
C PRO A 61 -9.04 11.18 15.06
N ASN A 62 -10.38 11.15 15.15
CA ASN A 62 -11.08 9.97 15.66
C ASN A 62 -11.01 8.85 14.61
N VAL A 63 -10.58 7.66 15.02
CA VAL A 63 -10.51 6.49 14.14
C VAL A 63 -11.91 5.87 14.00
N LEU A 64 -12.42 5.79 12.78
CA LEU A 64 -13.72 5.18 12.47
C LEU A 64 -13.61 3.69 12.10
N ALA A 65 -12.53 3.33 11.40
CA ALA A 65 -12.25 1.97 10.96
C ALA A 65 -10.74 1.78 10.75
N ARG A 66 -10.30 0.52 10.77
CA ARG A 66 -8.92 0.10 10.48
C ARG A 66 -8.97 -1.08 9.53
N TRP A 67 -7.98 -1.18 8.64
CA TRP A 67 -7.82 -2.33 7.77
C TRP A 67 -6.34 -2.56 7.46
N THR A 68 -6.02 -3.79 7.06
CA THR A 68 -4.69 -4.18 6.61
C THR A 68 -4.83 -4.85 5.24
N GLY A 69 -3.96 -4.49 4.31
CA GLY A 69 -3.90 -5.07 2.98
C GLY A 69 -2.62 -5.87 2.79
N TYR A 70 -2.68 -6.90 1.95
CA TYR A 70 -1.52 -7.70 1.55
C TYR A 70 -1.40 -7.67 0.03
N TYR A 71 -0.17 -7.50 -0.45
CA TYR A 71 0.14 -7.56 -1.87
C TYR A 71 1.51 -8.20 -2.06
N ALA A 72 1.70 -8.80 -3.24
CA ALA A 72 2.99 -9.38 -3.59
C ALA A 72 4.06 -8.29 -3.67
N SER A 73 5.26 -8.57 -3.20
CA SER A 73 6.42 -7.68 -3.35
C SER A 73 7.56 -8.42 -4.02
N ALA A 74 8.19 -7.76 -4.99
CA ALA A 74 9.34 -8.29 -5.71
C ALA A 74 10.27 -7.16 -6.13
N LYS A 75 11.47 -7.50 -6.60
CA LYS A 75 12.46 -6.51 -7.08
C LYS A 75 11.95 -5.72 -8.29
N ASN A 76 11.20 -6.38 -9.17
CA ASN A 76 10.57 -5.73 -10.33
C ASN A 76 9.25 -5.10 -9.90
N ALA A 77 8.85 -3.98 -10.51
CA ALA A 77 7.60 -3.29 -10.18
C ALA A 77 6.36 -4.05 -10.67
N VAL A 78 6.50 -4.78 -11.78
CA VAL A 78 5.44 -5.62 -12.34
C VAL A 78 6.07 -6.94 -12.78
N LEU A 79 5.40 -8.04 -12.46
CA LEU A 79 5.65 -9.36 -13.03
C LEU A 79 4.62 -9.60 -14.15
N ARG A 80 5.12 -9.88 -15.35
CA ARG A 80 4.31 -10.32 -16.49
C ARG A 80 4.89 -11.64 -17.01
N ASP A 81 4.01 -12.59 -17.27
CA ASP A 81 4.39 -13.86 -17.87
C ASP A 81 3.29 -14.37 -18.81
N THR A 82 3.69 -15.20 -19.77
CA THR A 82 2.83 -15.76 -20.82
C THR A 82 2.99 -17.28 -20.85
N PRO A 83 2.41 -17.99 -19.86
CA PRO A 83 2.58 -19.44 -19.75
C PRO A 83 1.85 -20.24 -20.83
N HIS A 84 0.92 -19.60 -21.56
CA HIS A 84 0.15 -20.17 -22.67
C HIS A 84 -0.26 -19.06 -23.63
N GLU A 85 -0.58 -19.39 -24.89
CA GLU A 85 -1.01 -18.41 -25.90
C GLU A 85 -2.19 -17.55 -25.42
N ASP A 86 -3.19 -18.19 -24.82
CA ASP A 86 -4.41 -17.55 -24.31
C ASP A 86 -4.34 -17.10 -22.83
N VAL A 87 -3.17 -17.13 -22.19
CA VAL A 87 -3.03 -16.81 -20.76
C VAL A 87 -2.01 -15.70 -20.55
N ARG A 88 -2.35 -14.73 -19.70
CA ARG A 88 -1.41 -13.74 -19.16
C ARG A 88 -1.44 -13.77 -17.64
N LEU A 89 -0.27 -13.88 -17.04
CA LEU A 89 -0.06 -13.63 -15.62
C LEU A 89 0.42 -12.20 -15.46
N VAL A 90 -0.33 -11.36 -14.74
CA VAL A 90 0.01 -9.95 -14.54
C VAL A 90 -0.17 -9.59 -13.08
N ILE A 91 0.93 -9.30 -12.41
CA ILE A 91 0.96 -8.97 -10.97
C ILE A 91 1.74 -7.67 -10.79
N VAL A 92 1.12 -6.67 -10.18
CA VAL A 92 1.85 -5.50 -9.69
C VAL A 92 2.50 -5.86 -8.36
N THR A 93 3.83 -5.76 -8.31
CA THR A 93 4.65 -6.15 -7.16
C THR A 93 5.29 -4.96 -6.46
N SER A 94 4.83 -3.74 -6.79
CA SER A 94 5.15 -2.47 -6.16
C SER A 94 3.90 -1.84 -5.51
N GLY A 95 4.10 -0.75 -4.75
CA GLY A 95 3.02 0.07 -4.18
C GLY A 95 2.26 0.94 -5.20
N THR A 96 2.32 0.66 -6.50
CA THR A 96 1.76 1.53 -7.56
C THR A 96 0.53 0.93 -8.26
N GLY A 97 -0.02 -0.17 -7.75
CA GLY A 97 -1.10 -0.92 -8.39
C GLY A 97 -2.34 -0.06 -8.67
N ALA A 98 -2.78 0.75 -7.71
CA ALA A 98 -3.97 1.60 -7.88
C ALA A 98 -3.79 2.64 -9.00
N SER A 99 -2.59 3.20 -9.18
CA SER A 99 -2.32 4.22 -10.20
C SER A 99 -2.05 3.64 -11.58
N THR A 100 -1.51 2.42 -11.65
CA THR A 100 -1.04 1.81 -12.92
C THR A 100 -1.94 0.70 -13.45
N GLY A 101 -2.84 0.18 -12.62
CA GLY A 101 -3.64 -1.01 -12.93
C GLY A 101 -4.52 -0.87 -14.16
N PHE A 102 -5.14 0.29 -14.38
CA PHE A 102 -6.00 0.51 -15.56
C PHE A 102 -5.23 0.43 -16.87
N GLY A 103 -4.12 1.16 -16.98
CA GLY A 103 -3.28 1.13 -18.19
C GLY A 103 -2.63 -0.24 -18.40
N LEU A 104 -2.23 -0.92 -17.32
CA LEU A 104 -1.70 -2.28 -17.40
C LEU A 104 -2.76 -3.28 -17.87
N GLY A 105 -3.99 -3.15 -17.38
CA GLY A 105 -5.13 -3.96 -17.81
C GLY A 105 -5.46 -3.78 -19.28
N GLU A 106 -5.57 -2.53 -19.74
CA GLU A 106 -5.79 -2.21 -21.15
C GLU A 106 -4.71 -2.80 -22.05
N ALA A 107 -3.43 -2.56 -21.73
CA ALA A 107 -2.31 -3.11 -22.49
C ALA A 107 -2.30 -4.65 -22.53
N THR A 108 -2.75 -5.31 -21.47
CA THR A 108 -2.85 -6.77 -21.40
C THR A 108 -3.97 -7.31 -22.30
N ILE A 109 -5.12 -6.65 -22.31
CA ILE A 109 -6.26 -7.04 -23.16
C ILE A 109 -5.94 -6.82 -24.64
N VAL A 110 -5.30 -5.70 -24.99
CA VAL A 110 -4.84 -5.43 -26.36
C VAL A 110 -3.83 -6.48 -26.80
N GLU A 111 -2.90 -6.89 -25.94
CA GLU A 111 -1.93 -7.93 -26.29
C GLU A 111 -2.60 -9.31 -26.55
N LEU A 112 -3.64 -9.66 -25.79
CA LEU A 112 -4.33 -10.95 -25.91
C LEU A 112 -5.27 -11.02 -27.11
N PHE A 113 -5.98 -9.93 -27.41
CA PHE A 113 -7.12 -9.95 -28.33
C PHE A 113 -7.07 -8.87 -29.41
N GLY A 114 -6.10 -7.95 -29.34
CA GLY A 114 -5.99 -6.85 -30.28
C GLY A 114 -5.62 -7.34 -31.67
N GLN A 115 -6.54 -7.14 -32.62
CA GLN A 115 -6.23 -7.04 -34.05
C GLN A 115 -5.74 -5.63 -34.38
#